data_AF-A0A0W0FI24-F1
#
_entry.id   AF-A0A0W0FI24-F1
#
_cell.length_a   1.000
_cell.length_b   1.000
_cell.length_c   1.000
_cell.angle_alpha   90.00
_cell.angle_beta   90.00
_cell.angle_gamma   90.00
#
_symmetry.space_group_name_H-M   'P 1'
#
loop_
_entity.id
_entity.type
_entity.pdbx_description
1 polymer ?
#
loop_
_entity_poly.entity_id
_entity_poly.type
_entity_poly.pdbx_seq_one_letter_code
_entity_poly.pdbx_strand_id
1 'polypeptide(L)'
;MNPTRYNTSEKKKLTLLLLLKGQTQEWKVTEQMKIFPEDPNHPITKKAAEETWDSFKIRFRKAWQPVDVKEDAQMKIEDLRMKERADDYVNQFRLLAMETGYDNEALIKFFKEGLPKSLVNKIMLRTDGIPETLNEWFELAI
;
A
#
# COMPACT_ATOMS: atom_id res chain seq x y z
N MET A 1 8.68 3.19 29.05
CA MET A 1 9.26 2.32 28.01
C MET A 1 10.51 2.98 27.46
N ASN A 2 11.60 2.25 27.23
CA ASN A 2 12.90 2.82 26.82
C ASN A 2 13.00 2.86 25.27
N PRO A 3 13.02 4.03 24.61
CA PRO A 3 12.94 4.15 23.13
C PRO A 3 14.11 3.48 22.39
N THR A 4 15.26 3.36 23.05
CA THR A 4 16.50 2.81 22.49
C THR A 4 16.49 1.29 22.33
N ARG A 5 15.58 0.57 23.02
CA ARG A 5 15.50 -0.90 22.90
C ARG A 5 14.84 -1.40 21.61
N TYR A 6 14.13 -0.54 20.88
CA TYR A 6 13.31 -0.94 19.71
C TYR A 6 13.85 -0.46 18.36
N ASN A 7 15.01 0.20 18.31
CA ASN A 7 15.48 0.91 17.11
C ASN A 7 16.67 0.26 16.38
N THR A 8 16.94 -1.05 16.57
CA THR A 8 17.99 -1.74 15.81
C THR A 8 17.51 -2.06 14.40
N SER A 9 18.43 -2.08 13.41
CA SER A 9 18.07 -2.43 12.03
C SER A 9 17.44 -3.82 11.94
N GLU A 10 17.96 -4.80 12.69
CA GLU A 10 17.40 -6.16 12.79
C GLU A 10 15.93 -6.15 13.21
N LYS A 11 15.59 -5.44 14.28
CA LYS A 11 14.20 -5.38 14.78
C LYS A 11 13.26 -4.75 13.76
N LYS A 12 13.70 -3.70 13.06
CA LYS A 12 12.91 -3.08 11.97
C LYS A 12 12.67 -4.05 10.82
N LYS A 13 13.71 -4.79 10.39
CA LYS A 13 13.59 -5.84 9.36
C LYS A 13 12.60 -6.91 9.78
N LEU A 14 12.73 -7.42 11.01
CA LEU A 14 11.82 -8.42 11.59
C LEU A 14 10.37 -7.96 11.63
N THR A 15 10.11 -6.74 12.10
CA THR A 15 8.75 -6.18 12.14
C THR A 15 8.15 -6.12 10.74
N LEU A 16 8.89 -5.63 9.73
CA LEU A 16 8.40 -5.60 8.35
C LEU A 16 8.12 -7.02 7.81
N LEU A 17 9.03 -7.97 8.03
CA LEU A 17 8.86 -9.38 7.60
C LEU A 17 7.64 -10.06 8.24
N LEU A 18 7.32 -9.76 9.50
CA LEU A 18 6.14 -10.30 10.18
C LEU A 18 4.82 -9.82 9.57
N LEU A 19 4.82 -8.61 8.98
CA LEU A 19 3.64 -8.04 8.31
C LEU A 19 3.41 -8.63 6.90
N LEU A 20 4.43 -9.25 6.30
CA LEU A 20 4.32 -9.87 4.98
C LEU A 20 3.40 -11.10 5.01
N LYS A 21 2.47 -11.16 4.06
CA LYS A 21 1.45 -12.21 3.88
C LYS A 21 1.35 -12.59 2.40
N GLY A 22 0.79 -13.77 2.10
CA GLY A 22 0.55 -14.21 0.73
C GLY A 22 1.82 -14.69 0.02
N GLN A 23 2.01 -14.29 -1.24
CA GLN A 23 3.08 -14.79 -2.14
C GLN A 23 4.51 -14.48 -1.66
N THR A 24 4.65 -13.71 -0.57
CA THR A 24 5.94 -13.31 0.03
C THR A 24 6.52 -14.32 1.03
N GLN A 25 5.88 -15.48 1.28
CA GLN A 25 6.31 -16.40 2.35
C GLN A 25 7.74 -16.95 2.14
N GLU A 26 8.09 -17.39 0.93
CA GLU A 26 9.42 -17.95 0.67
C GLU A 26 10.54 -16.92 0.87
N TRP A 27 10.30 -15.70 0.40
CA TRP A 27 11.23 -14.59 0.61
C TRP A 27 11.32 -14.22 2.09
N LYS A 28 10.19 -14.20 2.80
CA LYS A 28 10.16 -13.96 4.25
C LYS A 28 11.03 -14.97 5.00
N VAL A 29 10.89 -16.27 4.72
CA VAL A 29 11.70 -17.33 5.34
C VAL A 29 13.18 -17.13 5.04
N THR A 30 13.50 -16.87 3.77
CA THR A 30 14.88 -16.60 3.33
C THR A 30 15.50 -15.41 4.05
N GLU A 31 14.75 -14.33 4.25
CA GLU A 31 15.23 -13.15 4.97
C GLU A 31 15.32 -13.36 6.48
N GLN A 32 14.44 -14.15 7.08
CA GLN A 32 14.55 -14.52 8.50
C GLN A 32 15.78 -15.38 8.77
N MET A 33 16.11 -16.33 7.90
CA MET A 33 17.35 -17.13 7.99
C MET A 33 18.62 -16.29 7.89
N LYS A 34 18.57 -15.19 7.14
CA LYS A 34 19.69 -14.23 7.05
C LYS A 34 19.84 -13.39 8.32
N ILE A 35 18.75 -13.10 9.02
CA ILE A 35 18.76 -12.35 10.29
C ILE A 35 19.16 -13.27 11.46
N PHE A 36 18.74 -14.54 11.44
CA PHE A 36 19.07 -15.54 12.45
C PHE A 36 19.79 -16.74 11.81
N PRO A 37 21.06 -16.59 11.44
CA PRO A 37 21.81 -17.66 10.81
C PRO A 37 22.15 -18.79 11.78
N GLU A 38 22.18 -20.02 11.28
CA GLU A 38 22.71 -21.17 12.02
C GLU A 38 24.23 -21.04 12.24
N ASP A 39 24.95 -20.52 11.24
CA ASP A 39 26.37 -20.15 11.33
C ASP A 39 26.56 -18.63 11.19
N PRO A 40 26.88 -17.91 12.29
CA PRO A 40 27.10 -16.47 12.27
C PRO A 40 28.39 -16.05 11.53
N ASN A 41 29.30 -16.98 11.23
CA ASN A 41 30.54 -16.70 10.51
C ASN A 41 30.44 -16.93 8.99
N HIS A 42 29.29 -17.42 8.51
CA HIS A 42 29.10 -17.66 7.09
C HIS A 42 29.13 -16.33 6.29
N PRO A 43 29.80 -16.24 5.12
CA PRO A 43 29.97 -14.97 4.40
C PRO A 43 28.65 -14.26 4.03
N ILE A 44 27.61 -15.03 3.71
CA ILE A 44 26.27 -14.49 3.39
C ILE A 44 25.59 -13.91 4.63
N THR A 45 25.80 -14.52 5.79
CA THR A 45 25.11 -14.17 7.04
C THR A 45 25.76 -12.94 7.65
N LYS A 46 27.08 -12.86 7.62
CA LYS A 46 27.85 -11.65 7.98
C LYS A 46 27.42 -10.43 7.17
N LYS A 47 27.29 -10.58 5.84
CA LYS A 47 26.83 -9.51 4.95
C LYS A 47 25.40 -9.06 5.24
N ALA A 48 24.52 -9.96 5.65
CA ALA A 48 23.13 -9.63 5.99
C ALA A 48 23.00 -8.94 7.36
N ALA A 49 23.84 -9.32 8.33
CA ALA A 49 23.94 -8.65 9.63
C ALA A 49 24.48 -7.21 9.50
N GLU A 50 25.42 -6.98 8.57
CA GLU A 50 25.98 -5.66 8.27
C GLU A 50 25.04 -4.76 7.43
N GLU A 51 24.00 -5.33 6.80
CA GLU A 51 23.07 -4.56 5.96
C GLU A 51 22.23 -3.59 6.81
N THR A 52 22.29 -2.30 6.47
CA THR A 52 21.50 -1.27 7.15
C THR A 52 20.00 -1.38 6.85
N TRP A 53 19.16 -0.74 7.67
CA TRP A 53 17.72 -0.62 7.41
C TRP A 53 17.40 0.02 6.05
N ASP A 54 18.16 1.04 5.64
CA ASP A 54 17.92 1.74 4.37
C ASP A 54 18.24 0.88 3.17
N SER A 55 19.36 0.14 3.21
CA SER A 55 19.73 -0.83 2.17
C SER A 55 18.68 -1.94 2.04
N PHE A 56 18.17 -2.44 3.18
CA PHE A 56 17.09 -3.44 3.18
C PHE A 56 15.81 -2.91 2.53
N LYS A 57 15.37 -1.67 2.85
CA LYS A 57 14.19 -1.06 2.23
C LYS A 57 14.31 -0.96 0.71
N ILE A 58 15.48 -0.57 0.20
CA ILE A 58 15.72 -0.46 -1.25
C ILE A 58 15.57 -1.83 -1.90
N ARG A 59 16.17 -2.87 -1.32
CA ARG A 59 16.10 -4.24 -1.85
C ARG A 59 14.70 -4.84 -1.74
N PHE A 60 14.00 -4.58 -0.63
CA PHE A 60 12.60 -4.98 -0.44
C PHE A 60 11.72 -4.37 -1.54
N ARG A 61 11.82 -3.05 -1.77
CA ARG A 61 11.10 -2.39 -2.85
C ARG A 61 11.48 -2.97 -4.21
N LYS A 62 12.77 -3.11 -4.52
CA LYS A 62 13.21 -3.71 -5.79
C LYS A 62 12.67 -5.13 -6.03
N ALA A 63 12.48 -5.92 -4.97
CA ALA A 63 11.97 -7.28 -5.07
C ALA A 63 10.43 -7.36 -5.18
N TRP A 64 9.71 -6.41 -4.59
CA TRP A 64 8.26 -6.51 -4.38
C TRP A 64 7.44 -5.36 -4.95
N GLN A 65 8.08 -4.28 -5.38
CA GLN A 65 7.43 -3.20 -6.10
C GLN A 65 7.13 -3.70 -7.52
N PRO A 66 5.91 -3.48 -8.03
CA PRO A 66 5.59 -3.76 -9.43
C PRO A 66 6.62 -3.12 -10.36
N VAL A 67 6.94 -3.80 -11.46
CA VAL A 67 7.86 -3.29 -12.50
C VAL A 67 7.36 -1.95 -13.04
N ASP A 68 6.04 -1.80 -13.15
CA ASP A 68 5.37 -0.53 -13.42
C ASP A 68 4.34 -0.24 -12.32
N VAL A 69 4.71 0.59 -11.35
CA VAL A 69 3.83 1.01 -10.24
C VAL A 69 2.65 1.82 -10.76
N LYS A 70 2.87 2.61 -11.81
CA LYS A 70 1.84 3.47 -12.37
C LYS A 70 0.78 2.63 -13.08
N GLU A 71 1.19 1.73 -13.96
CA GLU A 71 0.28 0.85 -14.69
C GLU A 71 -0.50 -0.08 -13.74
N ASP A 72 0.15 -0.64 -12.72
CA ASP A 72 -0.53 -1.46 -11.71
C ASP A 72 -1.55 -0.65 -10.89
N ALA A 73 -1.20 0.59 -10.51
CA ALA A 73 -2.13 1.47 -9.79
C ALA A 73 -3.33 1.89 -10.67
N GLN A 74 -3.09 2.14 -11.96
CA GLN A 74 -4.13 2.43 -12.95
C GLN A 74 -5.09 1.25 -13.11
N MET A 75 -4.58 0.05 -13.37
CA MET A 75 -5.40 -1.16 -13.47
C MET A 75 -6.24 -1.39 -12.19
N LYS A 76 -5.62 -1.23 -11.01
CA LYS A 76 -6.32 -1.41 -9.73
C LYS A 76 -7.38 -0.35 -9.46
N ILE A 77 -7.15 0.91 -9.83
CA ILE A 77 -8.13 1.98 -9.56
C ILE A 77 -9.35 1.85 -10.48
N GLU A 78 -9.14 1.42 -11.73
CA GLU A 78 -10.20 1.16 -12.70
C GLU A 78 -11.10 0.00 -12.29
N ASP A 79 -10.53 -1.05 -11.70
CA ASP A 79 -11.26 -2.21 -11.19
C ASP A 79 -11.78 -2.05 -9.75
N LEU A 80 -11.43 -0.97 -9.05
CA LEU A 80 -11.81 -0.79 -7.65
C LEU A 80 -13.33 -0.60 -7.53
N ARG A 81 -13.97 -1.45 -6.73
CA ARG A 81 -15.40 -1.36 -6.42
C ARG A 81 -15.62 -1.25 -4.92
N MET A 82 -16.53 -0.38 -4.52
CA MET A 82 -16.99 -0.28 -3.14
C MET A 82 -17.68 -1.58 -2.74
N LYS A 83 -17.24 -2.14 -1.62
CA LYS A 83 -17.83 -3.33 -0.99
C LYS A 83 -18.74 -2.87 0.16
N GLU A 84 -18.49 -3.36 1.37
CA GLU A 84 -19.36 -3.11 2.52
C GLU A 84 -19.13 -1.75 3.21
N ARG A 85 -17.87 -1.31 3.32
CA ARG A 85 -17.50 -0.09 4.06
C ARG A 85 -17.01 1.00 3.11
N ALA A 86 -17.69 2.14 3.13
CA ALA A 86 -17.32 3.32 2.34
C ALA A 86 -15.92 3.83 2.68
N ASP A 87 -15.59 3.89 3.98
CA ASP A 87 -14.27 4.32 4.46
C ASP A 87 -13.13 3.50 3.86
N ASP A 88 -13.29 2.16 3.80
CA ASP A 88 -12.28 1.26 3.26
C ASP A 88 -12.08 1.50 1.77
N TYR A 89 -13.18 1.72 1.04
CA TYR A 89 -13.14 2.06 -0.39
C TYR A 89 -12.47 3.41 -0.63
N VAL A 90 -12.86 4.46 0.09
CA VAL A 90 -12.26 5.80 -0.02
C VAL A 90 -10.77 5.78 0.29
N ASN A 91 -10.36 5.08 1.35
CA ASN A 91 -8.95 4.97 1.72
C ASN A 91 -8.14 4.20 0.67
N GLN A 92 -8.66 3.10 0.12
CA GLN A 92 -7.99 2.37 -0.96
C GLN A 92 -7.88 3.21 -2.23
N PHE A 93 -8.95 3.93 -2.60
CA PHE A 93 -8.96 4.80 -3.77
C PHE A 93 -7.92 5.93 -3.63
N ARG A 94 -7.84 6.58 -2.46
CA ARG A 94 -6.85 7.63 -2.17
C ARG A 94 -5.41 7.13 -2.36
N LEU A 95 -5.11 5.94 -1.86
CA LEU A 95 -3.76 5.36 -1.98
C LEU A 95 -3.39 5.08 -3.44
N LEU A 96 -4.32 4.55 -4.24
CA LEU A 96 -4.08 4.28 -5.66
C LEU A 96 -3.95 5.57 -6.48
N ALA A 97 -4.81 6.56 -6.21
CA ALA A 97 -4.82 7.84 -6.92
C ALA A 97 -3.48 8.60 -6.87
N MET A 98 -2.72 8.43 -5.78
CA MET A 98 -1.38 9.04 -5.63
C MET A 98 -0.36 8.49 -6.63
N GLU A 99 -0.56 7.27 -7.12
CA GLU A 99 0.42 6.53 -7.93
C GLU A 99 0.02 6.47 -9.43
N THR A 100 -1.25 6.76 -9.77
CA THR A 100 -1.76 6.64 -11.15
C THR A 100 -1.29 7.77 -12.08
N GLY A 101 -0.97 8.94 -11.52
CA GLY A 101 -0.69 10.16 -12.29
C GLY A 101 -1.88 10.70 -13.09
N TYR A 102 -3.11 10.29 -12.75
CA TYR A 102 -4.33 10.84 -13.34
C TYR A 102 -4.63 12.25 -12.83
N ASP A 103 -5.30 13.03 -13.67
CA ASP A 103 -5.88 14.30 -13.25
C ASP A 103 -7.16 14.08 -12.41
N ASN A 104 -7.65 15.17 -11.82
CA ASN A 104 -8.82 15.12 -10.95
C ASN A 104 -10.10 14.70 -11.70
N GLU A 105 -10.24 15.02 -12.99
CA GLU A 105 -11.43 14.67 -13.77
C GLU A 105 -11.50 13.15 -13.99
N ALA A 106 -10.39 12.54 -14.41
CA ALA A 106 -10.29 11.09 -14.55
C ALA A 106 -10.49 10.37 -13.20
N LEU A 107 -9.92 10.89 -12.10
CA LEU A 107 -10.11 10.31 -10.77
C LEU A 107 -11.57 10.36 -10.31
N ILE A 108 -12.27 11.48 -10.53
CA ILE A 108 -13.71 11.57 -10.21
C ILE A 108 -14.52 10.56 -11.02
N LYS A 109 -14.20 10.40 -12.32
CA LYS A 109 -14.86 9.41 -13.17
C LYS A 109 -14.71 7.99 -12.59
N PHE A 110 -13.49 7.55 -12.32
CA PHE A 110 -13.25 6.21 -11.79
C PHE A 110 -13.81 6.00 -10.38
N PHE A 111 -13.80 7.05 -9.55
CA PHE A 111 -14.44 7.00 -8.24
C PHE A 111 -15.94 6.73 -8.37
N LYS A 112 -16.63 7.45 -9.25
CA LYS A 112 -18.07 7.24 -9.50
C LYS A 112 -18.37 5.84 -10.06
N GLU A 113 -17.53 5.33 -10.96
CA GLU A 113 -17.67 3.98 -11.52
C GLU A 113 -17.49 2.88 -10.46
N GLY A 114 -16.70 3.16 -9.42
CA GLY A 114 -16.49 2.26 -8.30
C GLY A 114 -17.61 2.24 -7.25
N LEU A 115 -18.47 3.26 -7.22
CA LEU A 115 -19.56 3.37 -6.25
C LEU A 115 -20.83 2.60 -6.68
N PRO A 116 -21.68 2.19 -5.72
CA PRO A 116 -23.01 1.67 -6.05
C PRO A 116 -23.86 2.73 -6.75
N LYS A 117 -24.57 2.36 -7.82
CA LYS A 117 -25.40 3.29 -8.60
C LYS A 117 -26.41 4.07 -7.75
N SER A 118 -26.98 3.44 -6.71
CA SER A 118 -27.90 4.10 -5.78
C SER A 118 -27.25 5.25 -5.01
N LEU A 119 -25.99 5.08 -4.59
CA LEU A 119 -25.22 6.10 -3.89
C LEU A 119 -24.82 7.24 -4.82
N VAL A 120 -24.35 6.93 -6.03
CA VAL A 120 -24.04 7.97 -7.05
C VAL A 120 -25.28 8.82 -7.33
N ASN A 121 -26.44 8.20 -7.55
CA ASN A 121 -27.69 8.92 -7.79
C ASN A 121 -28.09 9.78 -6.59
N LYS A 122 -27.97 9.27 -5.37
CA LYS A 122 -28.26 10.02 -4.14
C LYS A 122 -27.38 11.27 -4.03
N ILE A 123 -26.08 11.14 -4.34
CA ILE A 123 -25.13 12.26 -4.30
C ILE A 123 -25.44 13.28 -5.40
N MET A 124 -25.72 12.82 -6.63
CA MET A 124 -26.02 13.71 -7.76
C MET A 124 -27.36 14.45 -7.65
N LEU A 125 -28.32 13.91 -6.90
CA LEU A 125 -29.65 14.51 -6.69
C LEU A 125 -29.73 15.42 -5.46
N ARG A 126 -28.60 15.73 -4.82
CA ARG A 126 -28.56 16.66 -3.69
C ARG A 126 -28.96 18.07 -4.13
N THR A 127 -29.66 18.78 -3.26
CA THR A 127 -30.05 20.19 -3.46
C THR A 127 -28.88 21.15 -3.33
N ASP A 128 -27.81 20.73 -2.66
CA ASP A 128 -26.65 21.56 -2.32
C ASP A 128 -25.63 21.70 -3.48
N GLY A 129 -25.95 21.16 -4.66
CA GLY A 129 -25.08 21.16 -5.84
C GLY A 129 -24.40 19.82 -6.11
N ILE A 130 -23.87 19.68 -7.33
CA ILE A 130 -23.10 18.50 -7.76
C ILE A 130 -21.67 18.65 -7.25
N PRO A 131 -21.07 17.61 -6.65
CA PRO A 131 -19.68 17.69 -6.20
C PRO A 131 -18.71 17.83 -7.40
N GLU A 132 -17.83 18.82 -7.33
CA GLU A 132 -16.86 19.16 -8.38
C GLU A 132 -15.46 18.63 -8.05
N THR A 133 -15.19 18.36 -6.77
CA THR A 133 -13.88 17.88 -6.31
C THR A 133 -13.95 16.44 -5.82
N LEU A 134 -12.84 15.72 -5.99
CA LEU A 134 -12.72 14.34 -5.50
C LEU A 134 -12.90 14.27 -3.97
N ASN A 135 -12.49 15.30 -3.24
CA ASN A 135 -12.69 15.36 -1.78
C ASN A 135 -14.17 15.49 -1.40
N GLU A 136 -14.96 16.31 -2.09
CA GLU A 136 -16.40 16.36 -1.84
C GLU A 136 -17.06 15.01 -2.14
N TRP A 137 -16.64 14.32 -3.21
CA TRP A 137 -17.09 12.97 -3.50
C TRP A 137 -16.74 11.98 -2.38
N PHE A 138 -15.56 12.09 -1.76
CA PHE A 138 -15.17 11.26 -0.62
C PHE A 138 -16.05 11.50 0.61
N GLU A 139 -16.24 12.76 1.01
CA GLU A 139 -17.04 13.11 2.19
C GLU A 139 -18.51 12.70 2.05
N LEU A 140 -19.02 12.63 0.83
CA LEU A 140 -20.42 12.25 0.57
C LEU A 140 -20.64 10.75 0.37
N ALA A 141 -19.57 9.99 0.16
CA ALA A 141 -19.63 8.54 0.03
C ALA A 141 -19.65 7.82 1.38
N ILE A 142 -19.13 8.47 2.43
CA ILE A 142 -19.06 7.98 3.83
C ILE A 142 -20.35 8.33 4.57
#